data_AF-A0A5B7BNZ7-F1
#
_entry.id   AF-A0A5B7BNZ7-F1
#
_cell.length_a   1.000
_cell.length_b   1.000
_cell.length_c   1.000
_cell.angle_alpha   90.00
_cell.angle_beta   90.00
_cell.angle_gamma   90.00
#
_symmetry.space_group_name_H-M   'P 1'
#
loop_
_entity.id
_entity.type
_entity.pdbx_description
1 polymer ?
#
loop_
_entity_poly.entity_id
_entity_poly.type
_entity_poly.pdbx_seq_one_letter_code
_entity_poly.pdbx_strand_id
1 'polypeptide(L)'
;YITGWSVHTKITLIRDPRRSKPGGGVTLGELLKRKADDGVRVLMLVWDDRTSVEALKKDGLMATHDQETGDYFQNTNVHCFLCPRNPDDGRSIVQGFEISTMFTHHQKTVVVDSEIPGGESQKRRIVSFVGGIDLCSGRYDTPDHPLFKTLDRSHHDDFHQPNFP
;
A
#
# COMPACT_ATOMS: atom_id res chain seq x y z
N TYR A 1 -3.29 -1.20 11.59
CA TYR A 1 -2.94 -2.41 10.81
C TYR A 1 -3.31 -2.19 9.37
N ILE A 2 -2.48 -2.65 8.44
CA ILE A 2 -2.69 -2.45 7.00
C ILE A 2 -2.48 -3.77 6.28
N THR A 3 -3.38 -4.10 5.36
CA THR A 3 -3.12 -5.13 4.34
C THR A 3 -3.23 -4.51 2.96
N GLY A 4 -2.39 -4.94 2.04
CA GLY A 4 -2.41 -4.44 0.66
C GLY A 4 -1.86 -5.49 -0.30
N TRP A 5 -2.45 -5.52 -1.49
CA TRP A 5 -1.82 -6.22 -2.61
C TRP A 5 -0.53 -5.50 -3.02
N SER A 6 -0.52 -4.18 -2.89
CA SER A 6 0.70 -3.38 -2.97
C SER A 6 0.59 -2.18 -2.04
N VAL A 7 1.72 -1.73 -1.52
CA VAL A 7 1.83 -0.46 -0.78
C VAL A 7 3.03 0.28 -1.36
N HIS A 8 2.92 1.59 -1.55
CA HIS A 8 4.05 2.41 -1.97
C HIS A 8 4.27 3.53 -0.96
N THR A 9 5.44 3.52 -0.33
CA THR A 9 5.77 4.41 0.80
C THR A 9 5.90 5.88 0.41
N LYS A 10 6.15 6.18 -0.87
CA LYS A 10 6.42 7.55 -1.35
C LYS A 10 5.18 8.35 -1.72
N ILE A 11 3.99 7.73 -1.78
CA ILE A 11 2.77 8.46 -2.10
C ILE A 11 2.40 9.45 -0.99
N THR A 12 1.77 10.56 -1.38
CA THR A 12 1.05 11.45 -0.46
C THR A 12 -0.45 11.21 -0.58
N LEU A 13 -1.15 11.20 0.56
CA LEU A 13 -2.59 10.90 0.61
C LEU A 13 -3.47 12.12 0.29
N ILE A 14 -2.95 13.33 0.46
CA ILE A 14 -3.70 14.59 0.31
C ILE A 14 -2.97 15.48 -0.69
N ARG A 15 -3.54 15.62 -1.89
CA ARG A 15 -2.91 16.37 -3.00
C ARG A 15 -3.74 17.54 -3.54
N ASP A 16 -4.99 17.71 -3.11
CA ASP A 16 -5.84 18.83 -3.56
C ASP A 16 -5.43 20.13 -2.83
N PRO A 17 -4.86 21.13 -3.53
CA PRO A 17 -4.44 22.38 -2.91
C PRO A 17 -5.61 23.19 -2.33
N ARG A 18 -6.83 22.97 -2.82
CA ARG A 18 -8.04 23.64 -2.30
C ARG A 18 -8.57 22.99 -1.02
N ARG A 19 -8.07 21.79 -0.68
CA ARG A 19 -8.49 21.00 0.49
C ARG A 19 -7.29 20.55 1.32
N SER A 20 -6.28 21.41 1.42
CA SER A 20 -5.06 21.15 2.18
C SER A 20 -5.36 20.79 3.65
N LYS A 21 -4.56 19.89 4.21
CA LYS A 21 -4.57 19.56 5.64
C LYS A 21 -3.16 19.72 6.22
N PRO A 22 -3.01 20.12 7.50
CA PRO A 22 -1.72 20.09 8.17
C PRO A 22 -1.06 18.71 8.05
N GLY A 23 0.19 18.66 7.60
CA GLY A 23 0.91 17.41 7.35
C GLY A 23 0.49 16.65 6.07
N GLY A 24 -0.38 17.21 5.22
CA GLY A 24 -0.88 16.52 4.02
C GLY A 24 0.18 16.20 2.95
N GLY A 25 1.31 16.91 2.96
CA GLY A 25 2.45 16.65 2.07
C GLY A 25 3.42 15.57 2.58
N VAL A 26 3.16 14.97 3.74
CA VAL A 26 3.99 13.88 4.27
C VAL A 26 3.69 12.60 3.50
N THR A 27 4.72 11.84 3.15
CA THR A 27 4.55 10.55 2.48
C THR A 27 3.94 9.52 3.44
N LEU A 28 3.30 8.50 2.87
CA LEU A 28 2.73 7.41 3.67
C LEU A 28 3.78 6.74 4.57
N GLY A 29 4.98 6.51 4.02
CA GLY A 29 6.08 5.88 4.76
C GLY A 29 6.50 6.66 6.00
N GLU A 30 6.73 7.96 5.85
CA GLU A 30 7.14 8.83 6.96
C GLU A 30 6.03 8.99 8.00
N LEU A 31 4.77 9.07 7.56
CA LEU A 31 3.63 9.08 8.47
C LEU A 31 3.61 7.83 9.34
N LEU A 32 3.79 6.65 8.75
CA LEU A 32 3.75 5.38 9.48
C LEU A 32 4.93 5.24 10.45
N LYS A 33 6.15 5.64 10.04
CA LYS A 33 7.32 5.67 10.94
C LYS A 33 7.06 6.56 12.14
N ARG A 34 6.63 7.80 11.91
CA ARG A 34 6.30 8.74 12.99
C ARG A 34 5.24 8.17 13.94
N LYS A 35 4.17 7.55 13.42
CA LYS A 35 3.16 6.92 14.29
C LYS A 35 3.75 5.80 15.12
N ALA A 36 4.61 4.98 14.55
CA ALA A 36 5.28 3.92 15.28
C ALA A 36 6.22 4.46 16.37
N ASP A 37 6.96 5.53 16.07
CA ASP A 37 7.84 6.21 17.04
C ASP A 37 7.06 6.89 18.17
N ASP A 38 5.84 7.36 17.92
CA ASP A 38 4.90 7.83 18.94
C ASP A 38 4.33 6.68 19.82
N GLY A 39 4.74 5.42 19.59
CA GLY A 39 4.29 4.24 20.33
C GLY A 39 3.02 3.57 19.78
N VAL A 40 2.53 3.98 18.60
CA VAL A 40 1.39 3.29 17.95
C VAL A 40 1.87 1.98 17.33
N ARG A 41 1.11 0.90 17.52
CA ARG A 41 1.42 -0.38 16.87
C ARG A 41 1.08 -0.33 15.38
N VAL A 42 2.10 -0.23 14.53
CA VAL A 42 1.96 -0.26 13.07
C VAL A 42 2.41 -1.63 12.55
N LEU A 43 1.43 -2.45 12.15
CA LEU A 43 1.65 -3.76 11.52
C LEU A 43 1.12 -3.75 10.09
N MET A 44 1.90 -4.30 9.16
CA MET A 44 1.58 -4.35 7.74
C MET A 44 1.77 -5.77 7.18
N LEU A 45 0.78 -6.23 6.43
CA LEU A 45 0.83 -7.46 5.63
C LEU A 45 0.74 -7.06 4.15
N VAL A 46 1.87 -6.98 3.47
CA VAL A 46 1.95 -6.63 2.04
C VAL A 46 2.15 -7.91 1.26
N TRP A 47 1.42 -8.13 0.17
CA TRP A 47 1.63 -9.33 -0.66
C TRP A 47 3.09 -9.41 -1.16
N ASP A 48 3.68 -10.59 -1.04
CA ASP A 48 5.02 -10.93 -1.53
C ASP A 48 4.91 -11.45 -2.97
N ASP A 49 5.27 -10.60 -3.94
CA ASP A 49 5.38 -10.97 -5.35
C ASP A 49 6.63 -11.82 -5.54
N ARG A 50 6.46 -13.13 -5.48
CA ARG A 50 7.52 -14.12 -5.68
C ARG A 50 8.10 -14.13 -7.09
N THR A 51 7.50 -13.44 -8.07
CA THR A 51 8.08 -13.31 -9.41
C THR A 51 9.26 -12.33 -9.46
N SER A 52 9.44 -11.51 -8.43
CA SER A 52 10.55 -10.55 -8.29
C SER A 52 11.92 -11.21 -8.03
N VAL A 53 11.96 -12.48 -7.64
CA VAL A 53 13.17 -13.14 -7.10
C VAL A 53 14.03 -13.85 -8.17
N GLU A 54 13.53 -14.05 -9.40
CA GLU A 54 14.31 -14.71 -10.46
C GLU A 54 14.33 -13.90 -11.78
N ALA A 55 15.48 -13.27 -12.04
CA ALA A 55 16.00 -12.85 -13.35
C ALA A 55 15.22 -11.79 -14.18
N LEU A 56 14.06 -11.30 -13.77
CA LEU A 56 13.28 -10.32 -14.55
C LEU A 56 12.81 -9.13 -13.70
N LYS A 57 13.68 -8.11 -13.63
CA LYS A 57 13.46 -6.74 -13.11
C LYS A 57 13.25 -6.62 -11.58
N LYS A 58 13.76 -5.51 -11.04
CA LYS A 58 13.53 -5.07 -9.66
C LYS A 58 12.07 -4.71 -9.38
N ASP A 59 11.31 -4.45 -10.44
CA ASP A 59 9.86 -4.37 -10.41
C ASP A 59 9.36 -5.74 -10.89
N GLY A 60 8.78 -6.55 -10.00
CA GLY A 60 8.21 -7.85 -10.37
C GLY A 60 7.24 -7.74 -11.56
N LEU A 61 6.86 -8.88 -12.15
CA LEU A 61 6.00 -8.89 -13.35
C LEU A 61 4.67 -8.14 -13.13
N MET A 62 4.26 -8.01 -11.87
CA MET A 62 3.02 -7.37 -11.45
C MET A 62 3.17 -5.90 -11.02
N ALA A 63 4.34 -5.27 -11.23
CA ALA A 63 4.59 -3.87 -10.89
C ALA A 63 4.21 -3.51 -9.44
N THR A 64 4.57 -4.37 -8.49
CA THR A 64 4.45 -4.13 -7.05
C THR A 64 5.71 -3.48 -6.48
N HIS A 65 5.56 -2.71 -5.40
CA HIS A 65 6.65 -2.11 -4.63
C HIS A 65 6.90 -2.84 -3.30
N ASP A 66 6.69 -4.15 -3.25
CA ASP A 66 6.68 -4.93 -2.01
C ASP A 66 8.08 -5.07 -1.40
N GLN A 67 9.11 -5.46 -2.14
CA GLN A 67 10.49 -5.51 -1.62
C GLN A 67 10.97 -4.12 -1.21
N GLU A 68 10.73 -3.09 -2.04
CA GLU A 68 11.08 -1.71 -1.71
C GLU A 68 10.39 -1.23 -0.42
N THR A 69 9.15 -1.63 -0.20
CA THR A 69 8.39 -1.29 1.01
C THR A 69 8.89 -2.04 2.23
N GLY A 70 9.21 -3.33 2.08
CA GLY A 70 9.84 -4.13 3.13
C GLY A 70 11.16 -3.52 3.59
N ASP A 71 12.04 -3.21 2.64
CA ASP A 71 13.34 -2.58 2.88
C ASP A 71 13.20 -1.20 3.52
N TYR A 72 12.24 -0.38 3.07
CA TYR A 72 12.02 0.96 3.60
C TYR A 72 11.67 0.97 5.10
N PHE A 73 10.95 -0.06 5.58
CA PHE A 73 10.58 -0.21 6.99
C PHE A 73 11.55 -1.09 7.79
N GLN A 74 12.57 -1.67 7.15
CA GLN A 74 13.59 -2.45 7.82
C GLN A 74 14.28 -1.59 8.89
N ASN A 75 14.49 -2.19 10.07
CA ASN A 75 15.10 -1.53 11.23
C ASN A 75 14.34 -0.28 11.72
N THR A 76 13.04 -0.19 11.47
CA THR A 76 12.15 0.83 12.05
C THR A 76 11.15 0.22 13.03
N ASN A 77 10.37 1.05 13.73
CA ASN A 77 9.30 0.60 14.61
C ASN A 77 8.03 0.15 13.86
N VAL A 78 8.01 0.26 12.53
CA VAL A 78 6.94 -0.28 11.68
C VAL A 78 7.24 -1.75 11.38
N HIS A 79 6.32 -2.64 11.71
CA HIS A 79 6.46 -4.07 11.42
C HIS A 79 5.81 -4.40 10.08
N CYS A 80 6.64 -4.43 9.03
CA CYS A 80 6.21 -4.82 7.69
C CYS A 80 6.59 -6.28 7.41
N PHE A 81 5.59 -7.10 7.06
CA PHE A 81 5.80 -8.49 6.67
C PHE A 81 5.35 -8.69 5.23
N LEU A 82 6.24 -9.28 4.42
CA LEU A 82 5.92 -9.72 3.06
C LEU A 82 5.19 -11.07 3.13
N CYS A 83 3.92 -11.07 2.76
CA CYS A 83 2.99 -12.19 2.87
C CYS A 83 2.92 -12.98 1.55
N PRO A 84 3.55 -14.15 1.47
CA PRO A 84 3.37 -15.03 0.32
C PRO A 84 1.99 -15.67 0.32
N ARG A 85 1.41 -15.86 -0.87
CA ARG A 85 0.18 -16.65 -1.04
C ARG A 85 0.51 -17.99 -1.69
N ASN A 86 0.31 -19.08 -0.96
CA ASN A 86 0.35 -20.43 -1.53
C ASN A 86 -1.08 -20.86 -1.90
N PRO A 87 -1.37 -21.37 -3.10
CA PRO A 87 -2.67 -21.94 -3.45
C PRO A 87 -2.95 -23.21 -2.63
N ASP A 88 -4.23 -23.54 -2.49
CA ASP A 88 -4.66 -24.78 -1.83
C ASP A 88 -4.34 -26.00 -2.75
N ASP A 89 -4.02 -27.15 -2.15
CA ASP A 89 -3.45 -28.32 -2.85
C ASP A 89 -4.26 -28.81 -4.06
N GLY A 90 -3.58 -29.18 -5.15
CA GLY A 90 -4.27 -29.86 -6.24
C GLY A 90 -3.53 -30.37 -7.47
N ARG A 91 -2.23 -30.15 -7.71
CA ARG A 91 -1.57 -30.55 -8.98
C ARG A 91 -0.05 -30.81 -8.86
N SER A 92 0.55 -31.34 -9.94
CA SER A 92 1.99 -31.60 -10.13
C SER A 92 2.90 -30.47 -9.63
N ILE A 93 4.09 -30.79 -9.10
CA ILE A 93 5.07 -29.84 -8.53
C ILE A 93 5.37 -28.66 -9.46
N VAL A 94 5.55 -28.92 -10.77
CA VAL A 94 5.87 -27.88 -11.77
C VAL A 94 4.68 -26.94 -11.98
N GLN A 95 3.48 -27.51 -12.11
CA GLN A 95 2.25 -26.75 -12.24
C GLN A 95 1.90 -26.01 -10.94
N GLY A 96 2.28 -26.56 -9.78
CA GLY A 96 2.15 -25.91 -8.48
C GLY A 96 3.06 -24.68 -8.34
N PHE A 97 4.27 -24.70 -8.92
CA PHE A 97 5.19 -23.56 -8.89
C PHE A 97 4.71 -22.40 -9.75
N GLU A 98 4.34 -22.66 -11.01
CA GLU A 98 3.78 -21.63 -11.92
C GLU A 98 2.47 -21.03 -11.38
N ILE A 99 1.62 -21.84 -10.75
CA ILE A 99 0.34 -21.36 -10.21
C ILE A 99 0.54 -20.63 -8.87
N SER A 100 1.51 -21.03 -8.06
CA SER A 100 1.78 -20.40 -6.75
C SER A 100 2.22 -18.95 -6.87
N THR A 101 2.90 -18.59 -7.97
CA THR A 101 3.27 -17.20 -8.26
C THR A 101 2.12 -16.36 -8.84
N MET A 102 1.00 -16.98 -9.27
CA MET A 102 -0.15 -16.28 -9.84
C MET A 102 -1.21 -15.89 -8.80
N PHE A 103 -1.24 -16.54 -7.64
CA PHE A 103 -2.20 -16.20 -6.59
C PHE A 103 -1.66 -15.14 -5.65
N THR A 104 -2.54 -14.25 -5.21
CA THR A 104 -2.14 -13.07 -4.45
C THR A 104 -2.95 -12.91 -3.17
N HIS A 105 -2.38 -12.22 -2.18
CA HIS A 105 -3.17 -11.60 -1.12
C HIS A 105 -3.74 -10.28 -1.67
N HIS A 106 -5.00 -10.29 -2.10
CA HIS A 106 -5.60 -9.14 -2.79
C HIS A 106 -6.38 -8.17 -1.89
N GLN A 107 -6.40 -8.45 -0.58
CA GLN A 107 -7.11 -7.63 0.42
C GLN A 107 -6.48 -6.23 0.51
N LYS A 108 -7.30 -5.18 0.47
CA LYS A 108 -6.89 -3.81 0.80
C LYS A 108 -7.63 -3.38 2.04
N THR A 109 -6.93 -3.29 3.17
CA THR A 109 -7.53 -2.89 4.45
C THR A 109 -6.68 -1.92 5.22
N VAL A 110 -7.35 -1.01 5.93
CA VAL A 110 -6.74 -0.15 6.95
C VAL A 110 -7.60 -0.22 8.19
N VAL A 111 -7.01 -0.62 9.32
CA VAL A 111 -7.70 -0.76 10.62
C VAL A 111 -6.97 0.09 11.65
N VAL A 112 -7.72 0.99 12.30
CA VAL A 112 -7.18 1.94 13.28
C VAL A 112 -8.11 2.04 14.50
N ASP A 113 -7.55 2.39 15.65
CA ASP A 113 -8.35 2.94 16.74
C ASP A 113 -8.64 4.43 16.49
N SER A 114 -9.80 4.88 16.94
CA SER A 114 -10.27 6.26 16.79
C SER A 114 -11.11 6.66 18.00
N GLU A 115 -11.24 7.95 18.25
CA GLU A 115 -12.03 8.46 19.37
C GLU A 115 -13.52 8.10 19.20
N ILE A 116 -14.20 7.87 20.32
CA ILE A 116 -15.66 7.73 20.32
C ILE A 116 -16.28 9.13 20.13
N PRO A 117 -17.19 9.32 19.15
CA PRO A 117 -17.92 10.58 19.00
C PRO A 117 -18.68 10.92 20.27
N GLY A 118 -18.55 12.15 20.79
CA GLY A 118 -19.22 12.59 22.02
C GLY A 118 -18.31 12.88 23.22
N GLY A 119 -16.98 12.74 23.07
CA GLY A 119 -15.94 13.55 23.74
C GLY A 119 -15.73 13.44 25.25
N GLU A 120 -16.60 12.80 26.03
CA GLU A 120 -16.47 12.81 27.49
C GLU A 120 -15.61 11.66 28.05
N SER A 121 -15.26 10.67 27.24
CA SER A 121 -14.48 9.52 27.69
C SER A 121 -13.19 9.37 26.88
N GLN A 122 -12.06 9.08 27.54
CA GLN A 122 -10.79 8.67 26.92
C GLN A 122 -10.87 7.31 26.19
N LYS A 123 -12.09 6.83 25.90
CA LYS A 123 -12.34 5.56 25.24
C LYS A 123 -12.17 5.70 23.74
N ARG A 124 -11.74 4.60 23.11
CA ARG A 124 -11.49 4.51 21.67
C ARG A 124 -12.32 3.37 21.09
N ARG A 125 -12.62 3.45 19.80
CA ARG A 125 -13.32 2.44 18.99
C ARG A 125 -12.46 2.02 17.80
N ILE A 126 -12.76 0.89 17.21
CA ILE A 126 -12.10 0.45 15.98
C ILE A 126 -12.82 1.01 14.75
N VAL A 127 -12.06 1.46 13.77
CA VAL A 127 -12.52 1.90 12.46
C VAL A 127 -11.73 1.13 11.40
N SER A 128 -12.45 0.58 10.43
CA SER A 128 -11.86 -0.22 9.36
C SER A 128 -12.30 0.31 7.99
N PHE A 129 -11.36 0.32 7.05
CA PHE A 129 -11.58 0.60 5.64
C PHE A 129 -11.30 -0.66 4.85
N VAL A 130 -12.20 -1.01 3.94
CA VAL A 130 -12.10 -2.15 3.02
C VAL A 130 -12.60 -1.69 1.66
N GLY A 131 -11.92 -2.06 0.57
CA GLY A 131 -12.33 -1.66 -0.77
C GLY A 131 -11.38 -2.11 -1.87
N GLY A 132 -11.43 -1.42 -3.01
CA GLY A 132 -10.60 -1.71 -4.19
C GLY A 132 -9.32 -0.87 -4.33
N ILE A 133 -9.08 0.09 -3.44
CA ILE A 133 -7.98 1.06 -3.54
C ILE A 133 -6.82 0.61 -2.64
N ASP A 134 -5.71 0.16 -3.25
CA ASP A 134 -4.45 -0.03 -2.55
C ASP A 134 -3.79 1.32 -2.22
N LEU A 135 -2.97 1.35 -1.17
CA LEU A 135 -2.17 2.51 -0.81
C LEU A 135 -0.86 2.55 -1.61
N CYS A 136 -0.97 2.64 -2.93
CA CYS A 136 0.18 2.67 -3.85
C CYS A 136 0.00 3.65 -5.02
N SER A 137 1.01 3.72 -5.90
CA SER A 137 1.05 4.60 -7.07
C SER A 137 -0.13 4.39 -8.02
N GLY A 138 -0.55 5.45 -8.71
CA GLY A 138 -1.60 5.43 -9.73
C GLY A 138 -3.03 5.28 -9.20
N ARG A 139 -3.24 5.26 -7.86
CA ARG A 139 -4.57 5.11 -7.25
C ARG A 139 -5.23 6.44 -6.88
N TYR A 140 -4.43 7.50 -6.73
CA TYR A 140 -4.97 8.83 -6.48
C TYR A 140 -5.61 9.36 -7.77
N ASP A 141 -6.89 9.70 -7.71
CA ASP A 141 -7.58 10.41 -8.80
C ASP A 141 -8.85 11.10 -8.26
N THR A 142 -9.56 11.78 -9.15
CA THR A 142 -10.84 12.43 -8.92
C THR A 142 -11.83 12.00 -10.00
N PRO A 143 -13.15 12.22 -9.83
CA PRO A 143 -14.14 11.90 -10.87
C PRO A 143 -13.91 12.58 -12.23
N ASP A 144 -13.06 13.62 -12.29
CA ASP A 144 -12.71 14.30 -13.54
C ASP A 144 -11.82 13.44 -14.46
N HIS A 145 -11.13 12.42 -13.92
CA HIS A 145 -10.21 11.50 -14.62
C HIS A 145 -9.35 12.18 -15.72
N PRO A 146 -8.59 13.24 -15.39
CA PRO A 146 -7.89 14.04 -16.38
C PRO A 146 -6.70 13.29 -16.99
N LEU A 147 -6.68 13.17 -18.32
CA LEU A 147 -5.58 12.52 -19.04
C LEU A 147 -4.27 13.33 -19.02
N PHE A 148 -4.35 14.65 -19.16
CA PHE A 148 -3.16 15.52 -19.32
C PHE A 148 -3.10 16.70 -18.34
N LYS A 149 -4.25 17.14 -17.81
CA LYS A 149 -4.39 18.43 -17.10
C LYS A 149 -3.73 18.47 -15.72
N THR A 150 -3.25 17.33 -15.22
CA THR A 150 -2.75 17.15 -13.86
C THR A 150 -1.34 16.53 -13.84
N LEU A 151 -0.75 16.32 -15.02
CA LEU A 151 0.61 15.80 -15.19
C LEU A 151 1.68 16.78 -14.70
N ASP A 152 1.35 18.07 -14.58
CA ASP A 152 2.19 19.11 -13.99
C ASP A 152 1.91 19.33 -12.49
N ARG A 153 1.01 18.54 -11.89
CA ARG A 153 0.49 18.72 -10.52
C ARG A 153 0.33 17.40 -9.77
N SER A 154 -0.91 16.97 -9.52
CA SER A 154 -1.22 15.86 -8.61
C SER A 154 -0.74 14.49 -9.10
N HIS A 155 -0.49 14.35 -10.41
CA HIS A 155 0.04 13.14 -11.04
C HIS A 155 1.47 13.33 -11.57
N HIS A 156 2.13 14.46 -11.32
CA HIS A 156 3.51 14.71 -11.79
C HIS A 156 4.48 13.64 -11.30
N ASP A 157 4.46 13.34 -10.01
CA ASP A 157 5.29 12.32 -9.36
C ASP A 157 4.55 10.97 -9.20
N ASP A 158 3.40 10.81 -9.86
CA ASP A 158 2.53 9.63 -9.74
C ASP A 158 1.83 9.31 -11.07
N PHE A 159 2.56 9.45 -12.18
CA PHE A 159 2.07 9.08 -13.50
C PHE A 159 2.00 7.55 -13.64
N HIS A 160 0.81 7.04 -13.96
CA HIS A 160 0.57 5.60 -14.07
C HIS A 160 -0.10 5.27 -15.41
N GLN A 161 0.65 4.65 -16.32
CA GLN A 161 0.18 4.23 -17.64
C GLN A 161 0.85 2.92 -18.07
N PRO A 162 0.35 1.76 -17.59
CA PRO A 162 0.96 0.47 -17.88
C PRO A 162 0.60 -0.10 -19.26
N ASN A 163 -0.21 0.59 -20.08
CA ASN A 163 -0.71 0.05 -21.35
C ASN A 163 0.23 0.30 -22.55
N PHE A 164 1.22 1.19 -22.43
CA PHE A 164 2.17 1.50 -23.50
C PHE A 164 3.60 1.12 -23.10
N PRO A 165 4.40 0.54 -24.02
CA PRO A 165 5.79 0.16 -23.77
C PRO A 165 6.76 1.35 -23.72
#